data_AF-A0AA91GL18-F1
#
_entry.id   AF-A0AA91GL18-F1
#
_cell.length_a   1.000
_cell.length_b   1.000
_cell.length_c   1.000
_cell.angle_alpha   90.00
_cell.angle_beta   90.00
_cell.angle_gamma   90.00
#
_symmetry.space_group_name_H-M   'P 1'
#
loop_
_entity.id
_entity.type
_entity.pdbx_description
1 polymer ?
#
loop_
_entity_poly.entity_id
_entity_poly.type
_entity_poly.pdbx_seq_one_letter_code
_entity_poly.pdbx_strand_id
1 'polypeptide(L)'
;MSDAVLHWNSVALQVVANDHTPDIVKRPDQGGPTRTSRALAIAHAAIFDAVNSIDGSFTPYLTSIPEVSTASVEAAVAQAAFETLAHLYPSQKKAFLQKALTEALEAIPDGKPKEQGRQVGAEVASQIIAARRNDNSNLDQDYVPGSLPGQHREDPLNPGQGFLTPRWGVVTPFTLNRNGGQGTPAFRSPPPPTLISDDYTDAFNEIKTKGGDGNQTPTDRTDEQTVIGIFWAYDGTPRLGTPPRLYNQIARQIAKEQGNRLVENARLFALVNLAMADAGIQCWDTKYFYNLWRPILGVREADPGTGPSQQGDGNPASNGDSNWTPLGAPNTNNPRKRNFTPNFPAYTSGHATFGAALFQILKRFYDTDTIPFTFVSDEFNGQNLDADGTVRPLLPRSYNSFSQASDENGQSRIYLGIHWQFDKVQGIRAGEAIADFVFDNFLRPTKNSMDICSVPNKPILQVGSTGPVVRALKDLLLNSEIADAGVSGFNIDDIFNAKTEAVVKNFQCQVFLTADGIVEPKTWKALCADNPVDLPILRRGSIGELVAQVQRRLDVNGYALGATDGNFGAKTEAAVKAFQNDKNLSVDGIIGPQTWNALSRLRGVC
;
A
#
# COMPACT_ATOMS: atom_id res chain seq x y z
N MET A 1 -12.93 3.75 17.36
CA MET A 1 -11.96 2.64 17.48
C MET A 1 -10.89 2.81 16.41
N SER A 2 -9.67 2.32 16.63
CA SER A 2 -8.66 2.27 15.55
C SER A 2 -9.12 1.31 14.45
N ASP A 3 -8.90 1.64 13.19
CA ASP A 3 -9.18 0.77 12.04
C ASP A 3 -8.53 -0.62 12.25
N ALA A 4 -9.34 -1.68 12.20
CA ALA A 4 -8.91 -3.04 12.48
C ALA A 4 -7.94 -3.60 11.43
N VAL A 5 -8.09 -3.22 10.15
CA VAL A 5 -7.18 -3.66 9.08
C VAL A 5 -5.81 -3.03 9.27
N LEU A 6 -5.78 -1.73 9.59
CA LEU A 6 -4.57 -1.04 9.97
C LEU A 6 -3.94 -1.70 11.21
N HIS A 7 -4.70 -2.01 12.25
CA HIS A 7 -4.15 -2.70 13.42
C HIS A 7 -3.48 -4.03 13.04
N TRP A 8 -4.17 -4.90 12.30
CA TRP A 8 -3.64 -6.23 11.95
C TRP A 8 -2.54 -6.22 10.91
N ASN A 9 -2.48 -5.22 10.02
CA ASN A 9 -1.29 -4.96 9.22
C ASN A 9 -0.08 -4.69 10.14
N SER A 10 -0.22 -3.81 11.14
CA SER A 10 0.86 -3.53 12.10
C SER A 10 1.31 -4.78 12.85
N VAL A 11 0.37 -5.65 13.26
CA VAL A 11 0.68 -6.93 13.90
C VAL A 11 1.47 -7.83 12.96
N ALA A 12 1.04 -7.97 11.69
CA ALA A 12 1.75 -8.76 10.69
C ALA A 12 3.19 -8.26 10.46
N LEU A 13 3.41 -6.94 10.43
CA LEU A 13 4.75 -6.36 10.31
C LEU A 13 5.62 -6.62 11.53
N GLN A 14 5.05 -6.63 12.73
CA GLN A 14 5.80 -7.02 13.93
C GLN A 14 6.17 -8.50 13.91
N VAL A 15 5.27 -9.38 13.43
CA VAL A 15 5.57 -10.81 13.24
C VAL A 15 6.76 -11.01 12.31
N VAL A 16 6.81 -10.28 11.18
CA VAL A 16 7.93 -10.35 10.23
C VAL A 16 9.25 -9.89 10.87
N ALA A 17 9.24 -8.80 11.63
CA ALA A 17 10.44 -8.32 12.33
C ALA A 17 10.93 -9.36 13.36
N ASN A 18 10.02 -9.89 14.18
CA ASN A 18 10.32 -10.91 15.19
C ASN A 18 10.87 -12.20 14.55
N ASP A 19 10.34 -12.60 13.40
CA ASP A 19 10.75 -13.82 12.69
C ASP A 19 12.23 -13.79 12.28
N HIS A 20 12.76 -12.58 12.03
CA HIS A 20 14.15 -12.32 11.65
C HIS A 20 15.02 -11.92 12.85
N THR A 21 14.52 -12.06 14.08
CA THR A 21 15.18 -11.62 15.31
C THR A 21 15.60 -12.85 16.14
N PRO A 22 16.89 -13.26 16.12
CA PRO A 22 17.33 -14.53 16.70
C PRO A 22 17.07 -14.73 18.21
N ASP A 23 17.00 -13.63 18.98
CA ASP A 23 16.65 -13.63 20.41
C ASP A 23 15.15 -13.80 20.67
N ILE A 24 14.31 -13.65 19.64
CA ILE A 24 12.85 -13.88 19.71
C ILE A 24 12.49 -15.21 19.04
N VAL A 25 12.92 -15.40 17.79
CA VAL A 25 12.68 -16.60 16.99
C VAL A 25 14.03 -17.20 16.59
N LYS A 26 14.33 -18.40 17.10
CA LYS A 26 15.64 -19.06 16.88
C LYS A 26 15.92 -19.39 15.41
N ARG A 27 14.87 -19.74 14.67
CA ARG A 27 14.91 -20.04 13.23
C ARG A 27 13.66 -19.45 12.60
N PRO A 28 13.78 -18.56 11.60
CA PRO A 28 12.63 -17.93 10.97
C PRO A 28 11.64 -18.96 10.42
N ASP A 29 10.35 -18.79 10.69
CA ASP A 29 9.28 -19.60 10.12
C ASP A 29 9.07 -19.25 8.63
N GLN A 30 9.22 -17.97 8.27
CA GLN A 30 9.06 -17.44 6.90
C GLN A 30 10.27 -16.57 6.50
N GLY A 31 11.47 -17.10 6.72
CA GLY A 31 12.73 -16.41 6.47
C GLY A 31 12.92 -15.95 5.03
N GLY A 32 13.43 -14.73 4.88
CA GLY A 32 13.76 -14.12 3.58
C GLY A 32 12.55 -13.48 2.87
N PRO A 33 12.82 -12.65 1.85
CA PRO A 33 11.80 -11.88 1.14
C PRO A 33 10.74 -12.74 0.44
N THR A 34 11.12 -13.92 -0.04
CA THR A 34 10.25 -14.85 -0.76
C THR A 34 9.12 -15.36 0.12
N ARG A 35 9.48 -16.04 1.22
CA ARG A 35 8.51 -16.58 2.17
C ARG A 35 7.72 -15.48 2.87
N THR A 36 8.35 -14.35 3.21
CA THR A 36 7.64 -13.21 3.82
C THR A 36 6.57 -12.62 2.90
N SER A 37 6.87 -12.32 1.63
CA SER A 37 5.89 -11.74 0.70
C SER A 37 4.68 -12.65 0.50
N ARG A 38 4.92 -13.96 0.37
CA ARG A 38 3.85 -14.99 0.33
C ARG A 38 2.99 -14.98 1.60
N ALA A 39 3.61 -14.90 2.77
CA ALA A 39 2.89 -14.92 4.04
C ALA A 39 1.97 -13.71 4.21
N LEU A 40 2.45 -12.52 3.86
CA LEU A 40 1.65 -11.29 3.90
C LEU A 40 0.51 -11.31 2.88
N ALA A 41 0.71 -11.90 1.69
CA ALA A 41 -0.35 -12.08 0.69
C ALA A 41 -1.47 -12.99 1.20
N ILE A 42 -1.12 -14.11 1.85
CA ILE A 42 -2.10 -15.02 2.47
C ILE A 42 -2.92 -14.29 3.54
N ALA A 43 -2.26 -13.58 4.45
CA ALA A 43 -2.93 -12.88 5.53
C ALA A 43 -3.86 -11.78 5.00
N HIS A 44 -3.37 -10.93 4.09
CA HIS A 44 -4.17 -9.81 3.58
C HIS A 44 -5.25 -10.22 2.58
N ALA A 45 -5.08 -11.31 1.82
CA ALA A 45 -6.17 -11.88 1.03
C ALA A 45 -7.30 -12.42 1.92
N ALA A 46 -6.97 -13.08 3.05
CA ALA A 46 -7.97 -13.55 4.00
C ALA A 46 -8.68 -12.40 4.72
N ILE A 47 -7.95 -11.37 5.13
CA ILE A 47 -8.54 -10.15 5.71
C ILE A 47 -9.51 -9.51 4.71
N PHE A 48 -9.10 -9.35 3.44
CA PHE A 48 -9.95 -8.76 2.42
C PHE A 48 -11.21 -9.59 2.15
N ASP A 49 -11.10 -10.90 1.91
CA ASP A 49 -12.27 -11.73 1.64
C ASP A 49 -13.22 -11.77 2.86
N ALA A 50 -12.70 -11.69 4.09
CA ALA A 50 -13.52 -11.61 5.30
C ALA A 50 -14.29 -10.28 5.41
N VAL A 51 -13.61 -9.15 5.16
CA VAL A 51 -14.26 -7.82 5.10
C VAL A 51 -15.28 -7.78 3.97
N ASN A 52 -14.88 -8.20 2.77
CA ASN A 52 -15.68 -8.12 1.57
C ASN A 52 -16.86 -9.10 1.57
N SER A 53 -16.82 -10.18 2.36
CA SER A 53 -18.00 -11.04 2.60
C SER A 53 -19.12 -10.29 3.32
N ILE A 54 -18.77 -9.31 4.16
CA ILE A 54 -19.73 -8.51 4.94
C ILE A 54 -20.12 -7.25 4.16
N ASP A 55 -19.14 -6.59 3.56
CA ASP A 55 -19.30 -5.29 2.86
C ASP A 55 -19.82 -5.43 1.42
N GLY A 56 -19.33 -6.42 0.65
CA GLY A 56 -19.81 -6.72 -0.71
C GLY A 56 -19.43 -5.72 -1.81
N SER A 57 -18.63 -4.68 -1.53
CA SER A 57 -18.28 -3.66 -2.52
C SER A 57 -17.38 -4.16 -3.65
N PHE A 58 -16.68 -5.29 -3.50
CA PHE A 58 -15.71 -5.77 -4.48
C PHE A 58 -15.93 -7.24 -4.83
N THR A 59 -15.34 -7.68 -5.94
CA THR A 59 -15.25 -9.11 -6.26
C THR A 59 -14.28 -9.77 -5.26
N PRO A 60 -14.61 -10.94 -4.69
CA PRO A 60 -13.69 -11.64 -3.79
C PRO A 60 -12.41 -12.06 -4.51
N TYR A 61 -11.32 -12.23 -3.75
CA TYR A 61 -10.07 -12.81 -4.23
C TYR A 61 -10.21 -14.32 -4.49
N LEU A 62 -10.81 -15.03 -3.53
CA LEU A 62 -11.03 -16.46 -3.60
C LEU A 62 -12.45 -16.83 -3.18
N THR A 63 -12.94 -16.26 -2.08
CA THR A 63 -14.19 -16.71 -1.47
C THR A 63 -15.02 -15.56 -0.88
N SER A 64 -16.32 -15.81 -0.73
CA SER A 64 -17.26 -14.91 -0.07
C SER A 64 -18.23 -15.74 0.76
N ILE A 65 -18.41 -15.38 2.03
CA ILE A 65 -19.39 -16.01 2.91
C ILE A 65 -20.75 -15.33 2.69
N PRO A 66 -21.84 -16.06 2.36
CA PRO A 66 -23.16 -15.46 2.15
C PRO A 66 -23.88 -15.16 3.47
N GLU A 67 -24.86 -14.26 3.44
CA GLU A 67 -25.80 -14.00 4.56
C GLU A 67 -25.15 -13.51 5.88
N VAL A 68 -24.04 -12.78 5.79
CA VAL A 68 -23.27 -12.29 6.96
C VAL A 68 -23.20 -10.77 7.08
N SER A 69 -24.12 -10.04 6.45
CA SER A 69 -24.14 -8.56 6.46
C SER A 69 -24.28 -7.93 7.85
N THR A 70 -24.71 -8.70 8.87
CA THR A 70 -24.79 -8.26 10.27
C THR A 70 -23.58 -8.63 11.12
N ALA A 71 -22.59 -9.31 10.56
CA ALA A 71 -21.39 -9.71 11.29
C ALA A 71 -20.49 -8.50 11.61
N SER A 72 -19.77 -8.54 12.72
CA SER A 72 -18.77 -7.52 13.04
C SER A 72 -17.56 -7.68 12.12
N VAL A 73 -17.28 -6.62 11.36
CA VAL A 73 -16.15 -6.55 10.44
C VAL A 73 -14.83 -6.61 11.22
N GLU A 74 -14.73 -5.94 12.36
CA GLU A 74 -13.54 -5.94 13.21
C GLU A 74 -13.20 -7.34 13.75
N ALA A 75 -14.22 -8.10 14.17
CA ALA A 75 -14.05 -9.47 14.63
C ALA A 75 -13.63 -10.41 13.47
N ALA A 76 -14.16 -10.19 12.27
CA ALA A 76 -13.81 -10.94 11.08
C ALA A 76 -12.36 -10.68 10.63
N VAL A 77 -11.94 -9.41 10.60
CA VAL A 77 -10.55 -9.02 10.34
C VAL A 77 -9.62 -9.68 11.36
N ALA A 78 -9.93 -9.58 12.65
CA ALA A 78 -9.08 -10.10 13.71
C ALA A 78 -8.91 -11.62 13.64
N GLN A 79 -10.01 -12.36 13.45
CA GLN A 79 -9.94 -13.80 13.36
C GLN A 79 -9.23 -14.26 12.08
N ALA A 80 -9.51 -13.65 10.92
CA ALA A 80 -8.85 -13.99 9.66
C ALA A 80 -7.33 -13.77 9.71
N ALA A 81 -6.91 -12.62 10.25
CA ALA A 81 -5.50 -12.27 10.42
C ALA A 81 -4.81 -13.23 11.38
N PHE A 82 -5.43 -13.52 12.53
CA PHE A 82 -4.86 -14.45 13.51
C PHE A 82 -4.67 -15.84 12.92
N GLU A 83 -5.70 -16.43 12.30
CA GLU A 83 -5.62 -17.82 11.82
C GLU A 83 -4.54 -18.00 10.74
N THR A 84 -4.46 -17.05 9.80
CA THR A 84 -3.43 -17.07 8.75
C THR A 84 -2.02 -16.86 9.31
N LEU A 85 -1.81 -15.84 10.13
CA LEU A 85 -0.50 -15.56 10.72
C LEU A 85 -0.07 -16.68 11.68
N ALA A 86 -0.97 -17.23 12.48
CA ALA A 86 -0.66 -18.32 13.42
C ALA A 86 -0.35 -19.64 12.70
N HIS A 87 -0.91 -19.86 11.51
CA HIS A 87 -0.57 -20.99 10.66
C HIS A 87 0.82 -20.84 10.04
N LEU A 88 1.15 -19.63 9.57
CA LEU A 88 2.41 -19.36 8.87
C LEU A 88 3.59 -19.10 9.80
N TYR A 89 3.35 -18.59 11.01
CA TYR A 89 4.34 -18.25 12.03
C TYR A 89 4.06 -18.99 13.35
N PRO A 90 4.11 -20.33 13.36
CA PRO A 90 3.78 -21.13 14.54
C PRO A 90 4.66 -20.80 15.76
N SER A 91 5.91 -20.35 15.55
CA SER A 91 6.82 -19.96 16.64
C SER A 91 6.31 -18.75 17.43
N GLN A 92 5.45 -17.93 16.82
CA GLN A 92 4.92 -16.70 17.41
C GLN A 92 3.45 -16.81 17.83
N LYS A 93 2.78 -17.94 17.53
CA LYS A 93 1.35 -18.16 17.79
C LYS A 93 0.95 -17.87 19.23
N LYS A 94 1.64 -18.49 20.20
CA LYS A 94 1.26 -18.39 21.63
C LYS A 94 1.71 -17.09 22.28
N ALA A 95 2.96 -16.69 22.04
CA ALA A 95 3.59 -15.58 22.78
C ALA A 95 3.14 -14.20 22.29
N PHE A 96 2.73 -14.08 21.03
CA PHE A 96 2.42 -12.78 20.41
C PHE A 96 1.03 -12.75 19.78
N LEU A 97 0.74 -13.65 18.84
CA LEU A 97 -0.49 -13.60 18.04
C LEU A 97 -1.76 -13.85 18.86
N GLN A 98 -1.73 -14.81 19.79
CA GLN A 98 -2.89 -15.09 20.65
C GLN A 98 -3.23 -13.90 21.54
N LYS A 99 -2.21 -13.18 22.03
CA LYS A 99 -2.40 -11.96 22.83
C LYS A 99 -3.03 -10.85 22.00
N ALA A 100 -2.51 -10.60 20.79
CA ALA A 100 -3.08 -9.62 19.87
C ALA A 100 -4.54 -9.93 19.51
N LEU A 101 -4.89 -11.21 19.30
CA LEU A 101 -6.27 -11.62 19.08
C LEU A 101 -7.17 -11.32 20.29
N THR A 102 -6.73 -11.70 21.49
CA THR A 102 -7.50 -11.46 22.72
C THR A 102 -7.77 -9.96 22.91
N GLU A 103 -6.73 -9.12 22.81
CA GLU A 103 -6.86 -7.66 22.94
C GLU A 103 -7.80 -7.06 21.88
N ALA A 104 -7.71 -7.52 20.63
CA ALA A 104 -8.60 -7.04 19.56
C ALA A 104 -10.06 -7.43 19.80
N LEU A 105 -10.33 -8.64 20.31
CA LEU A 105 -11.69 -9.12 20.56
C LEU A 105 -12.31 -8.51 21.83
N GLU A 106 -11.52 -8.19 22.85
CA GLU A 106 -12.00 -7.52 24.08
C GLU A 106 -12.59 -6.13 23.80
N ALA A 107 -12.10 -5.45 22.76
CA ALA A 107 -12.60 -4.14 22.34
C ALA A 107 -13.98 -4.18 21.64
N ILE A 108 -14.49 -5.38 21.29
CA ILE A 108 -15.73 -5.58 20.53
C ILE A 108 -16.84 -6.05 21.48
N PRO A 109 -18.02 -5.42 21.49
CA PRO A 109 -19.15 -5.84 22.32
C PRO A 109 -19.53 -7.30 22.09
N ASP A 110 -19.79 -8.02 23.17
CA ASP A 110 -20.25 -9.40 23.09
C ASP A 110 -21.64 -9.49 22.45
N GLY A 111 -21.86 -10.51 21.63
CA GLY A 111 -23.14 -10.75 20.97
C GLY A 111 -22.99 -11.51 19.65
N LYS A 112 -24.14 -11.71 18.99
CA LYS A 112 -24.21 -12.42 17.71
C LYS A 112 -23.31 -11.80 16.62
N PRO A 113 -23.23 -10.47 16.45
CA PRO A 113 -22.36 -9.87 15.43
C PRO A 113 -20.88 -10.26 15.60
N LYS A 114 -20.37 -10.23 16.84
CA LYS A 114 -18.98 -10.61 17.16
C LYS A 114 -18.72 -12.08 16.86
N GLU A 115 -19.61 -12.96 17.28
CA GLU A 115 -19.46 -14.40 17.02
C GLU A 115 -19.56 -14.73 15.53
N GLN A 116 -20.50 -14.14 14.80
CA GLN A 116 -20.60 -14.27 13.35
C GLN A 116 -19.34 -13.74 12.65
N GLY A 117 -18.81 -12.59 13.08
CA GLY A 117 -17.58 -12.02 12.53
C GLY A 117 -16.40 -12.99 12.70
N ARG A 118 -16.22 -13.56 13.89
CA ARG A 118 -15.19 -14.58 14.14
C ARG A 118 -15.37 -15.80 13.22
N GLN A 119 -16.59 -16.30 13.07
CA GLN A 119 -16.85 -17.44 12.18
C GLN A 119 -16.51 -17.12 10.72
N VAL A 120 -16.89 -15.94 10.22
CA VAL A 120 -16.51 -15.46 8.87
C VAL A 120 -14.99 -15.44 8.71
N GLY A 121 -14.28 -14.81 9.65
CA GLY A 121 -12.83 -14.69 9.56
C GLY A 121 -12.11 -16.04 9.60
N ALA A 122 -12.55 -16.96 10.46
CA ALA A 122 -11.99 -18.31 10.54
C ALA A 122 -12.23 -19.13 9.27
N GLU A 123 -13.45 -19.08 8.71
CA GLU A 123 -13.81 -19.82 7.51
C GLU A 123 -13.02 -19.31 6.29
N VAL A 124 -12.96 -17.99 6.09
CA VAL A 124 -12.17 -17.39 5.01
C VAL A 124 -10.69 -17.75 5.14
N ALA A 125 -10.10 -17.63 6.33
CA ALA A 125 -8.70 -17.99 6.55
C ALA A 125 -8.43 -19.47 6.23
N SER A 126 -9.32 -20.37 6.65
CA SER A 126 -9.22 -21.81 6.35
C SER A 126 -9.19 -22.07 4.84
N GLN A 127 -10.09 -21.44 4.08
CA GLN A 127 -10.16 -21.61 2.62
C GLN A 127 -8.91 -21.07 1.91
N ILE A 128 -8.40 -19.90 2.33
CA ILE A 128 -7.17 -19.32 1.77
C ILE A 128 -5.96 -20.20 2.09
N ILE A 129 -5.81 -20.66 3.34
CA ILE A 129 -4.73 -21.58 3.73
C ILE A 129 -4.81 -22.89 2.92
N ALA A 130 -6.00 -23.45 2.76
CA ALA A 130 -6.21 -24.67 1.99
C ALA A 130 -5.80 -24.49 0.53
N ALA A 131 -6.16 -23.38 -0.10
CA ALA A 131 -5.77 -23.05 -1.46
C ALA A 131 -4.25 -22.91 -1.65
N ARG A 132 -3.50 -22.60 -0.58
CA ARG A 132 -2.04 -22.39 -0.61
C ARG A 132 -1.22 -23.55 -0.04
N ARG A 133 -1.85 -24.63 0.44
CA ARG A 133 -1.14 -25.75 1.10
C ARG A 133 -0.12 -26.45 0.19
N ASN A 134 -0.45 -26.60 -1.09
CA ASN A 134 0.36 -27.35 -2.07
C ASN A 134 0.79 -26.47 -3.24
N ASP A 135 1.21 -25.23 -2.95
CA ASP A 135 1.56 -24.23 -3.96
C ASP A 135 3.04 -24.24 -4.35
N ASN A 136 3.75 -25.35 -4.10
CA ASN A 136 5.19 -25.53 -4.33
C ASN A 136 6.14 -24.65 -3.49
N SER A 137 5.64 -23.92 -2.48
CA SER A 137 6.48 -23.08 -1.60
C SER A 137 7.43 -23.84 -0.66
N ASN A 138 7.29 -25.16 -0.57
CA ASN A 138 8.14 -26.04 0.26
C ASN A 138 9.05 -26.94 -0.58
N LEU A 139 9.18 -26.69 -1.89
CA LEU A 139 10.12 -27.44 -2.71
C LEU A 139 11.55 -26.96 -2.45
N ASP A 140 12.33 -27.81 -1.78
CA ASP A 140 13.76 -27.65 -1.59
C ASP A 140 14.49 -28.67 -2.50
N GLN A 141 15.44 -28.21 -3.33
CA GLN A 141 16.30 -29.08 -4.13
C GLN A 141 17.61 -28.39 -4.52
N ASP A 142 18.62 -29.20 -4.84
CA ASP A 142 20.02 -28.85 -5.09
C ASP A 142 20.20 -27.89 -6.27
N TYR A 143 20.35 -26.59 -5.96
CA TYR A 143 20.95 -25.65 -6.90
C TYR A 143 22.45 -25.89 -6.94
N VAL A 144 22.98 -26.13 -8.14
CA VAL A 144 24.43 -26.29 -8.37
C VAL A 144 24.94 -24.97 -8.97
N PRO A 145 25.82 -24.24 -8.27
CA PRO A 145 26.39 -23.01 -8.80
C PRO A 145 27.26 -23.28 -10.03
N GLY A 146 27.29 -22.32 -10.94
CA GLY A 146 28.13 -22.39 -12.14
C GLY A 146 29.58 -22.00 -11.87
N SER A 147 30.48 -22.35 -12.80
CA SER A 147 31.91 -22.00 -12.72
C SER A 147 32.38 -21.05 -13.83
N LEU A 148 31.54 -20.79 -14.82
CA LEU A 148 31.88 -19.89 -15.94
C LEU A 148 31.64 -18.41 -15.57
N PRO A 149 32.30 -17.48 -16.27
CA PRO A 149 32.03 -16.05 -16.13
C PRO A 149 30.55 -15.74 -16.36
N GLY A 150 30.00 -14.78 -15.60
CA GLY A 150 28.58 -14.45 -15.63
C GLY A 150 27.67 -15.37 -14.81
N GLN A 151 28.11 -16.57 -14.43
CA GLN A 151 27.28 -17.50 -13.64
C GLN A 151 27.37 -17.21 -12.14
N HIS A 152 26.23 -17.19 -11.47
CA HIS A 152 26.14 -16.99 -10.03
C HIS A 152 26.80 -18.14 -9.25
N ARG A 153 27.44 -17.76 -8.15
CA ARG A 153 28.06 -18.61 -7.12
C ARG A 153 28.05 -17.85 -5.78
N GLU A 154 28.52 -18.52 -4.73
CA GLU A 154 28.70 -17.87 -3.44
C GLU A 154 29.66 -16.68 -3.54
N ASP A 155 29.33 -15.61 -2.84
CA ASP A 155 30.24 -14.51 -2.50
C ASP A 155 31.57 -15.05 -1.94
N PRO A 156 32.71 -14.73 -2.56
CA PRO A 156 34.03 -15.19 -2.12
C PRO A 156 34.40 -14.67 -0.72
N LEU A 157 33.75 -13.61 -0.24
CA LEU A 157 33.95 -13.06 1.10
C LEU A 157 33.04 -13.71 2.15
N ASN A 158 32.06 -14.52 1.73
CA ASN A 158 31.11 -15.21 2.60
C ASN A 158 30.92 -16.68 2.15
N PRO A 159 31.97 -17.53 2.25
CA PRO A 159 31.88 -18.93 1.85
C PRO A 159 30.90 -19.71 2.73
N GLY A 160 30.12 -20.61 2.12
CA GLY A 160 29.14 -21.45 2.81
C GLY A 160 27.81 -20.77 3.14
N GLN A 161 27.51 -19.60 2.55
CA GLN A 161 26.25 -18.89 2.76
C GLN A 161 25.02 -19.58 2.14
N GLY A 162 25.20 -20.60 1.29
CA GLY A 162 24.12 -21.32 0.64
C GLY A 162 23.36 -20.49 -0.40
N PHE A 163 22.15 -20.93 -0.77
CA PHE A 163 21.34 -20.26 -1.81
C PHE A 163 19.88 -20.14 -1.38
N LEU A 164 19.33 -18.93 -1.42
CA LEU A 164 17.98 -18.67 -0.92
C LEU A 164 16.88 -19.08 -1.92
N THR A 165 16.13 -20.10 -1.53
CA THR A 165 14.92 -20.60 -2.22
C THR A 165 15.06 -20.73 -3.75
N PRO A 166 15.99 -21.56 -4.28
CA PRO A 166 16.25 -21.64 -5.73
C PRO A 166 15.07 -22.07 -6.60
N ARG A 167 14.10 -22.79 -6.01
CA ARG A 167 12.88 -23.25 -6.68
C ARG A 167 11.72 -22.27 -6.54
N TRP A 168 11.91 -21.09 -5.98
CA TRP A 168 10.78 -20.19 -5.69
C TRP A 168 10.01 -19.74 -6.95
N GLY A 169 10.66 -19.71 -8.12
CA GLY A 169 10.01 -19.41 -9.39
C GLY A 169 8.89 -20.37 -9.80
N VAL A 170 8.84 -21.59 -9.23
CA VAL A 170 7.78 -22.58 -9.51
C VAL A 170 6.64 -22.57 -8.48
N VAL A 171 6.68 -21.65 -7.51
CA VAL A 171 5.55 -21.42 -6.62
C VAL A 171 4.34 -21.02 -7.46
N THR A 172 3.19 -21.65 -7.23
CA THR A 172 1.96 -21.31 -7.94
C THR A 172 1.64 -19.84 -7.70
N PRO A 173 1.58 -18.96 -8.72
CA PRO A 173 1.32 -17.55 -8.49
C PRO A 173 -0.05 -17.33 -7.86
N PHE A 174 -0.22 -16.21 -7.18
CA PHE A 174 -1.48 -15.78 -6.58
C PHE A 174 -2.43 -15.31 -7.68
N THR A 175 -1.96 -14.50 -8.63
CA THR A 175 -2.81 -13.85 -9.64
C THR A 175 -2.42 -14.23 -11.06
N LEU A 176 -1.13 -14.42 -11.36
CA LEU A 176 -0.61 -14.49 -12.74
C LEU A 176 -1.09 -15.70 -13.56
N ASN A 177 -1.77 -16.70 -12.97
CA ASN A 177 -2.34 -17.86 -13.66
C ASN A 177 -3.88 -17.88 -13.69
N ARG A 178 -4.52 -16.82 -13.20
CA ARG A 178 -5.99 -16.69 -13.12
C ARG A 178 -6.44 -15.44 -13.88
N ASN A 179 -7.73 -15.36 -14.21
CA ASN A 179 -8.35 -14.19 -14.84
C ASN A 179 -7.61 -13.70 -16.10
N GLY A 180 -7.21 -14.63 -16.99
CA GLY A 180 -6.48 -14.32 -18.22
C GLY A 180 -4.95 -14.27 -18.09
N GLY A 181 -4.41 -14.52 -16.90
CA GLY A 181 -2.98 -14.64 -16.67
C GLY A 181 -2.36 -15.86 -17.35
N GLN A 182 -1.11 -15.71 -17.84
CA GLN A 182 -0.38 -16.72 -18.61
C GLN A 182 0.73 -17.43 -17.80
N GLY A 183 0.69 -17.30 -16.47
CA GLY A 183 1.67 -17.83 -15.54
C GLY A 183 2.93 -16.98 -15.43
N THR A 184 3.77 -17.32 -14.44
CA THR A 184 5.04 -16.62 -14.15
C THR A 184 5.94 -16.42 -15.38
N PRO A 185 6.15 -17.41 -16.28
CA PRO A 185 7.06 -17.25 -17.41
C PRO A 185 6.67 -16.14 -18.38
N ALA A 186 5.38 -15.81 -18.51
CA ALA A 186 4.91 -14.74 -19.38
C ALA A 186 5.27 -13.33 -18.85
N PHE A 187 5.57 -13.22 -17.56
CA PHE A 187 6.02 -12.00 -16.91
C PHE A 187 7.53 -11.97 -16.69
N ARG A 188 8.28 -13.02 -17.10
CA ARG A 188 9.74 -13.07 -16.94
C ARG A 188 10.41 -11.91 -17.69
N SER A 189 11.38 -11.28 -17.05
CA SER A 189 12.15 -10.21 -17.68
C SER A 189 12.93 -10.72 -18.91
N PRO A 190 13.22 -9.85 -19.90
CA PRO A 190 14.07 -10.22 -21.03
C PRO A 190 15.48 -10.65 -20.56
N PRO A 191 16.30 -11.29 -21.41
CA PRO A 191 17.68 -11.63 -21.04
C PRO A 191 18.48 -10.40 -20.58
N PRO A 192 19.39 -10.55 -19.60
CA PRO A 192 20.30 -9.47 -19.23
C PRO A 192 21.28 -9.15 -20.38
N PRO A 193 21.91 -7.96 -20.37
CA PRO A 193 22.96 -7.64 -21.33
C PRO A 193 24.08 -8.68 -21.33
N THR A 194 24.67 -8.94 -22.49
CA THR A 194 25.83 -9.84 -22.60
C THR A 194 27.05 -9.20 -21.95
N LEU A 195 27.96 -10.00 -21.37
CA LEU A 195 29.15 -9.47 -20.67
C LEU A 195 30.05 -8.57 -21.53
N ILE A 196 30.03 -8.73 -22.86
CA ILE A 196 30.82 -7.94 -23.81
C ILE A 196 30.09 -6.72 -24.40
N SER A 197 28.90 -6.39 -23.90
CA SER A 197 28.10 -5.27 -24.41
C SER A 197 28.42 -3.97 -23.70
N ASP A 198 28.21 -2.84 -24.40
CA ASP A 198 28.34 -1.50 -23.83
C ASP A 198 27.43 -1.31 -22.59
N ASP A 199 26.19 -1.83 -22.64
CA ASP A 199 25.26 -1.81 -21.49
C ASP A 199 25.83 -2.51 -20.25
N TYR A 200 26.58 -3.61 -20.43
CA TYR A 200 27.27 -4.28 -19.32
C TYR A 200 28.45 -3.46 -18.81
N THR A 201 29.25 -2.91 -19.72
CA THR A 201 30.40 -2.05 -19.37
C THR A 201 29.96 -0.82 -18.59
N ASP A 202 28.88 -0.16 -18.98
CA ASP A 202 28.35 1.01 -18.27
C ASP A 202 27.90 0.65 -16.85
N ALA A 203 27.16 -0.46 -16.71
CA ALA A 203 26.73 -0.96 -15.39
C ALA A 203 27.92 -1.40 -14.52
N PHE A 204 28.95 -1.99 -15.13
CA PHE A 204 30.19 -2.39 -14.46
C PHE A 204 30.94 -1.17 -13.92
N ASN A 205 31.09 -0.13 -14.74
CA ASN A 205 31.78 1.10 -14.36
C ASN A 205 31.00 1.88 -13.30
N GLU A 206 29.67 1.90 -13.36
CA GLU A 206 28.84 2.48 -12.29
C GLU A 206 29.10 1.78 -10.95
N ILE A 207 29.15 0.43 -10.94
CA ILE A 207 29.46 -0.32 -9.72
C ILE A 207 30.85 -0.04 -9.20
N LYS A 208 31.89 -0.01 -10.06
CA LYS A 208 33.25 0.32 -9.60
C LYS A 208 33.30 1.71 -8.98
N THR A 209 32.54 2.65 -9.53
CA THR A 209 32.50 4.03 -9.05
C THR A 209 31.70 4.18 -7.76
N LYS A 210 30.54 3.53 -7.65
CA LYS A 210 29.54 3.81 -6.61
C LYS A 210 29.31 2.69 -5.59
N GLY A 211 29.78 1.48 -5.85
CA GLY A 211 29.46 0.30 -5.05
C GLY A 211 30.49 -0.09 -3.98
N GLY A 212 31.71 0.47 -4.02
CA GLY A 212 32.80 0.12 -3.11
C GLY A 212 32.51 0.42 -1.64
N ASP A 213 33.14 -0.29 -0.72
CA ASP A 213 32.93 -0.11 0.73
C ASP A 213 33.47 1.21 1.31
N GLY A 214 34.27 1.95 0.57
CA GLY A 214 34.90 3.21 1.00
C GLY A 214 36.09 3.04 1.95
N ASN A 215 36.43 1.80 2.32
CA ASN A 215 37.52 1.47 3.24
C ASN A 215 38.64 0.72 2.51
N GLN A 216 38.34 -0.50 2.05
CA GLN A 216 39.26 -1.32 1.26
C GLN A 216 39.15 -0.96 -0.22
N THR A 217 37.95 -0.64 -0.67
CA THR A 217 37.64 -0.27 -2.05
C THR A 217 37.19 1.18 -2.09
N PRO A 218 37.99 2.10 -2.67
CA PRO A 218 37.59 3.49 -2.85
C PRO A 218 36.28 3.64 -3.62
N THR A 219 35.54 4.71 -3.37
CA THR A 219 34.28 4.99 -4.07
C THR A 219 34.04 6.50 -4.18
N ASP A 220 33.41 6.91 -5.28
CA ASP A 220 32.91 8.27 -5.49
C ASP A 220 31.45 8.41 -5.01
N ARG A 221 30.94 7.44 -4.25
CA ARG A 221 29.62 7.51 -3.63
C ARG A 221 29.60 8.61 -2.57
N THR A 222 28.61 9.50 -2.65
CA THR A 222 28.41 10.55 -1.65
C THR A 222 27.81 10.00 -0.36
N ASP A 223 27.86 10.77 0.73
CA ASP A 223 27.21 10.42 2.00
C ASP A 223 25.70 10.20 1.81
N GLU A 224 25.04 11.07 1.05
CA GLU A 224 23.61 10.92 0.72
C GLU A 224 23.35 9.60 -0.02
N GLN A 225 24.17 9.25 -1.02
CA GLN A 225 24.02 7.98 -1.73
C GLN A 225 24.24 6.76 -0.81
N THR A 226 25.09 6.89 0.21
CA THR A 226 25.25 5.85 1.25
C THR A 226 24.00 5.73 2.11
N VAL A 227 23.42 6.86 2.55
CA VAL A 227 22.14 6.90 3.28
C VAL A 227 21.04 6.25 2.44
N ILE A 228 20.92 6.60 1.16
CA ILE A 228 19.95 5.99 0.23
C ILE A 228 20.12 4.48 0.16
N GLY A 229 21.36 3.99 0.00
CA GLY A 229 21.66 2.57 -0.04
C GLY A 229 21.13 1.82 1.18
N ILE A 230 21.41 2.35 2.38
CA ILE A 230 21.04 1.75 3.66
C ILE A 230 19.54 1.92 3.94
N PHE A 231 18.94 3.06 3.57
CA PHE A 231 17.54 3.41 3.89
C PHE A 231 16.55 2.35 3.41
N TRP A 232 16.80 1.76 2.24
CA TRP A 232 15.93 0.77 1.60
C TRP A 232 16.29 -0.68 1.92
N ALA A 233 17.28 -0.93 2.80
CA ALA A 233 17.88 -2.24 2.95
C ALA A 233 16.93 -3.33 3.46
N TYR A 234 16.62 -3.37 4.77
CA TYR A 234 15.71 -4.38 5.32
C TYR A 234 16.11 -5.80 4.86
N ASP A 235 17.40 -6.12 4.91
CA ASP A 235 17.95 -7.33 4.30
C ASP A 235 17.85 -8.57 5.23
N GLY A 236 16.73 -8.70 5.95
CA GLY A 236 16.47 -9.82 6.86
C GLY A 236 17.16 -9.68 8.22
N THR A 237 17.41 -8.45 8.65
CA THR A 237 18.15 -8.15 9.88
C THR A 237 17.24 -8.12 11.12
N PRO A 238 17.80 -8.36 12.34
CA PRO A 238 17.05 -8.35 13.58
C PRO A 238 16.27 -7.05 13.78
N ARG A 239 15.01 -7.16 14.22
CA ARG A 239 14.04 -6.08 14.48
C ARG A 239 13.58 -5.30 13.24
N LEU A 240 14.14 -5.56 12.06
CA LEU A 240 13.74 -4.91 10.80
C LEU A 240 13.00 -5.86 9.86
N GLY A 241 13.40 -7.11 9.75
CA GLY A 241 12.80 -8.06 8.82
C GLY A 241 13.22 -7.82 7.37
N THR A 242 12.30 -8.04 6.43
CA THR A 242 12.57 -8.07 4.98
C THR A 242 11.91 -6.91 4.21
N PRO A 243 12.27 -6.66 2.93
CA PRO A 243 11.72 -5.52 2.19
C PRO A 243 10.18 -5.50 2.08
N PRO A 244 9.45 -6.64 1.95
CA PRO A 244 7.98 -6.63 2.03
C PRO A 244 7.41 -5.98 3.30
N ARG A 245 8.14 -6.00 4.43
CA ARG A 245 7.75 -5.24 5.64
C ARG A 245 7.90 -3.74 5.43
N LEU A 246 9.05 -3.29 4.94
CA LEU A 246 9.30 -1.87 4.59
C LEU A 246 8.18 -1.32 3.71
N TYR A 247 7.86 -2.03 2.63
CA TYR A 247 6.85 -1.59 1.67
C TYR A 247 5.45 -1.50 2.29
N ASN A 248 5.09 -2.42 3.19
CA ASN A 248 3.84 -2.31 3.94
C ASN A 248 3.86 -1.17 4.96
N GLN A 249 5.00 -0.84 5.59
CA GLN A 249 5.09 0.35 6.47
C GLN A 249 4.79 1.63 5.70
N ILE A 250 5.33 1.75 4.48
CA ILE A 250 5.06 2.88 3.58
C ILE A 250 3.59 2.91 3.15
N ALA A 251 3.06 1.78 2.64
CA ALA A 251 1.65 1.67 2.24
C ALA A 251 0.70 2.06 3.38
N ARG A 252 1.00 1.60 4.60
CA ARG A 252 0.25 1.90 5.81
C ARG A 252 0.27 3.38 6.16
N GLN A 253 1.45 4.01 6.11
CA GLN A 253 1.55 5.43 6.39
C GLN A 253 0.69 6.24 5.41
N ILE A 254 0.85 5.98 4.11
CA ILE A 254 0.10 6.68 3.07
C ILE A 254 -1.40 6.44 3.25
N ALA A 255 -1.84 5.20 3.46
CA ALA A 255 -3.26 4.88 3.67
C ALA A 255 -3.88 5.62 4.86
N LYS A 256 -3.10 5.80 5.94
CA LYS A 256 -3.52 6.58 7.11
C LYS A 256 -3.62 8.08 6.78
N GLU A 257 -2.66 8.61 6.04
CA GLU A 257 -2.64 10.03 5.62
C GLU A 257 -3.74 10.36 4.62
N GLN A 258 -4.12 9.41 3.74
CA GLN A 258 -5.22 9.56 2.78
C GLN A 258 -6.60 9.33 3.40
N GLY A 259 -6.69 8.83 4.63
CA GLY A 259 -7.97 8.68 5.34
C GLY A 259 -8.88 7.58 4.78
N ASN A 260 -8.30 6.53 4.19
CA ASN A 260 -9.04 5.41 3.62
C ASN A 260 -10.03 4.79 4.61
N ARG A 261 -11.20 4.37 4.10
CA ARG A 261 -12.16 3.54 4.84
C ARG A 261 -11.60 2.14 5.10
N LEU A 262 -12.20 1.41 6.04
CA LEU A 262 -11.76 0.07 6.41
C LEU A 262 -11.74 -0.90 5.21
N VAL A 263 -12.79 -0.92 4.38
CA VAL A 263 -12.83 -1.78 3.18
C VAL A 263 -11.80 -1.37 2.13
N GLU A 264 -11.51 -0.07 2.00
CA GLU A 264 -10.47 0.44 1.11
C GLU A 264 -9.08 0.03 1.60
N ASN A 265 -8.83 0.10 2.92
CA ASN A 265 -7.62 -0.44 3.53
C ASN A 265 -7.49 -1.95 3.27
N ALA A 266 -8.57 -2.72 3.47
CA ALA A 266 -8.58 -4.16 3.22
C ALA A 266 -8.20 -4.47 1.76
N ARG A 267 -8.81 -3.74 0.81
CA ARG A 267 -8.53 -3.86 -0.62
C ARG A 267 -7.10 -3.46 -0.95
N LEU A 268 -6.62 -2.32 -0.46
CA LEU A 268 -5.28 -1.81 -0.73
C LEU A 268 -4.22 -2.81 -0.28
N PHE A 269 -4.26 -3.28 0.97
CA PHE A 269 -3.25 -4.22 1.46
C PHE A 269 -3.34 -5.60 0.78
N ALA A 270 -4.53 -6.04 0.37
CA ALA A 270 -4.65 -7.25 -0.44
C ALA A 270 -4.00 -7.06 -1.83
N LEU A 271 -4.32 -5.99 -2.56
CA LEU A 271 -3.70 -5.69 -3.86
C LEU A 271 -2.17 -5.58 -3.76
N VAL A 272 -1.67 -4.80 -2.78
CA VAL A 272 -0.24 -4.60 -2.54
C VAL A 272 0.46 -5.93 -2.28
N ASN A 273 -0.07 -6.76 -1.37
CA ASN A 273 0.62 -8.00 -1.00
C ASN A 273 0.44 -9.12 -2.03
N LEU A 274 -0.68 -9.18 -2.75
CA LEU A 274 -0.84 -10.08 -3.90
C LEU A 274 0.16 -9.75 -5.00
N ALA A 275 0.29 -8.47 -5.36
CA ALA A 275 1.27 -8.00 -6.34
C ALA A 275 2.70 -8.27 -5.88
N MET A 276 3.03 -8.00 -4.60
CA MET A 276 4.37 -8.29 -4.08
C MET A 276 4.68 -9.79 -4.04
N ALA A 277 3.74 -10.66 -3.67
CA ALA A 277 3.99 -12.10 -3.69
C ALA A 277 4.30 -12.61 -5.10
N ASP A 278 3.53 -12.17 -6.10
CA ASP A 278 3.78 -12.52 -7.50
C ASP A 278 5.05 -11.90 -8.06
N ALA A 279 5.40 -10.67 -7.65
CA ALA A 279 6.69 -10.05 -7.91
C ALA A 279 7.85 -10.90 -7.35
N GLY A 280 7.71 -11.44 -6.14
CA GLY A 280 8.70 -12.33 -5.56
C GLY A 280 8.86 -13.64 -6.33
N ILE A 281 7.76 -14.23 -6.79
CA ILE A 281 7.76 -15.46 -7.60
C ILE A 281 8.42 -15.20 -8.96
N GLN A 282 8.00 -14.17 -9.68
CA GLN A 282 8.56 -13.80 -10.98
C GLN A 282 10.04 -13.40 -10.89
N CYS A 283 10.42 -12.67 -9.85
CA CYS A 283 11.80 -12.22 -9.68
C CYS A 283 12.71 -13.42 -9.43
N TRP A 284 12.31 -14.38 -8.58
CA TRP A 284 13.09 -15.60 -8.37
C TRP A 284 13.11 -16.53 -9.58
N ASP A 285 12.02 -16.61 -10.35
CA ASP A 285 12.02 -17.30 -11.64
C ASP A 285 13.08 -16.70 -12.57
N THR A 286 13.10 -15.38 -12.74
CA THR A 286 14.09 -14.67 -13.55
C THR A 286 15.52 -14.89 -13.05
N LYS A 287 15.75 -14.78 -11.73
CA LYS A 287 17.05 -14.96 -11.08
C LYS A 287 17.67 -16.31 -11.37
N TYR A 288 16.92 -17.38 -11.15
CA TYR A 288 17.45 -18.73 -11.31
C TYR A 288 17.36 -19.22 -12.76
N PHE A 289 16.55 -18.58 -13.62
CA PHE A 289 16.54 -18.84 -15.06
C PHE A 289 17.79 -18.30 -15.76
N TYR A 290 18.15 -17.03 -15.55
CA TYR A 290 19.35 -16.44 -16.17
C TYR A 290 20.63 -16.64 -15.37
N ASN A 291 20.51 -16.89 -14.07
CA ASN A 291 21.60 -17.26 -13.17
C ASN A 291 22.78 -16.28 -13.18
N LEU A 292 22.51 -14.96 -13.29
CA LEU A 292 23.55 -13.95 -13.40
C LEU A 292 24.26 -13.69 -12.06
N TRP A 293 25.58 -13.59 -12.10
CA TRP A 293 26.42 -13.28 -10.96
C TRP A 293 26.18 -11.91 -10.32
N ARG A 294 26.54 -11.79 -9.04
CA ARG A 294 26.52 -10.53 -8.28
C ARG A 294 27.70 -9.64 -8.68
N PRO A 295 27.64 -8.32 -8.42
CA PRO A 295 28.75 -7.43 -8.74
C PRO A 295 30.07 -7.80 -8.06
N ILE A 296 30.03 -8.35 -6.85
CA ILE A 296 31.23 -8.85 -6.16
C ILE A 296 31.98 -9.92 -6.96
N LEU A 297 31.25 -10.76 -7.69
CA LEU A 297 31.84 -11.78 -8.56
C LEU A 297 32.29 -11.15 -9.88
N GLY A 298 31.43 -10.33 -10.50
CA GLY A 298 31.74 -9.73 -11.79
C GLY A 298 32.98 -8.84 -11.76
N VAL A 299 33.12 -7.99 -10.75
CA VAL A 299 34.29 -7.10 -10.63
C VAL A 299 35.57 -7.87 -10.28
N ARG A 300 35.50 -8.86 -9.38
CA ARG A 300 36.68 -9.64 -8.98
C ARG A 300 37.13 -10.63 -10.03
N GLU A 301 36.25 -11.01 -10.95
CA GLU A 301 36.49 -12.06 -11.94
C GLU A 301 36.42 -11.58 -13.41
N ALA A 302 36.54 -10.27 -13.64
CA ALA A 302 36.53 -9.69 -14.98
C ALA A 302 37.81 -10.04 -15.78
N ASP A 303 38.98 -10.01 -15.15
CA ASP A 303 40.25 -10.17 -15.87
C ASP A 303 40.62 -11.64 -16.10
N PRO A 304 41.28 -12.01 -17.21
CA PRO A 304 41.83 -13.35 -17.41
C PRO A 304 42.77 -13.77 -16.27
N GLY A 305 42.72 -15.05 -15.88
CA GLY A 305 43.48 -15.59 -14.73
C GLY A 305 42.77 -15.46 -13.38
N THR A 306 41.59 -14.85 -13.33
CA THR A 306 40.76 -14.74 -12.12
C THR A 306 39.59 -15.73 -12.12
N GLY A 307 39.07 -16.02 -10.93
CA GLY A 307 37.91 -16.91 -10.78
C GLY A 307 38.20 -18.39 -11.01
N PRO A 308 37.20 -19.26 -10.81
CA PRO A 308 37.37 -20.72 -10.93
C PRO A 308 37.74 -21.18 -12.35
N SER A 309 37.23 -20.50 -13.38
CA SER A 309 37.48 -20.86 -14.79
C SER A 309 38.74 -20.19 -15.37
N GLN A 310 39.28 -19.16 -14.72
CA GLN A 310 40.41 -18.35 -15.21
C GLN A 310 40.16 -17.61 -16.54
N GLN A 311 38.92 -17.59 -17.04
CA GLN A 311 38.62 -17.05 -18.38
C GLN A 311 38.49 -15.52 -18.41
N GLY A 312 38.09 -14.88 -17.30
CA GLY A 312 37.64 -13.49 -17.31
C GLY A 312 36.28 -13.31 -18.00
N ASP A 313 35.69 -12.12 -17.95
CA ASP A 313 34.37 -11.85 -18.57
C ASP A 313 34.43 -11.67 -20.10
N GLY A 314 35.64 -11.60 -20.67
CA GLY A 314 35.89 -11.45 -22.10
C GLY A 314 35.68 -10.02 -22.61
N ASN A 315 35.45 -9.05 -21.73
CA ASN A 315 35.20 -7.66 -22.10
C ASN A 315 36.45 -6.80 -21.84
N PRO A 316 37.12 -6.30 -22.90
CA PRO A 316 38.34 -5.50 -22.74
C PRO A 316 38.09 -4.12 -22.08
N ALA A 317 36.83 -3.69 -21.97
CA ALA A 317 36.46 -2.44 -21.30
C ALA A 317 36.10 -2.63 -19.81
N SER A 318 35.96 -3.88 -19.33
CA SER A 318 35.77 -4.19 -17.92
C SER A 318 37.12 -4.34 -17.22
N ASN A 319 37.62 -3.28 -16.58
CA ASN A 319 38.85 -3.37 -15.80
C ASN A 319 38.57 -4.00 -14.43
N GLY A 320 38.98 -5.24 -14.20
CA GLY A 320 38.73 -5.98 -12.97
C GLY A 320 39.39 -5.37 -11.73
N ASP A 321 38.98 -5.88 -10.57
CA ASP A 321 39.68 -5.67 -9.29
C ASP A 321 39.44 -6.89 -8.40
N SER A 322 40.44 -7.77 -8.34
CA SER A 322 40.38 -9.03 -7.58
C SER A 322 40.29 -8.83 -6.07
N ASN A 323 40.47 -7.61 -5.56
CA ASN A 323 40.34 -7.25 -4.15
C ASN A 323 39.08 -6.43 -3.84
N TRP A 324 38.25 -6.13 -4.84
CA TRP A 324 37.05 -5.31 -4.71
C TRP A 324 36.08 -5.82 -3.63
N THR A 325 35.57 -4.91 -2.81
CA THR A 325 34.63 -5.14 -1.72
C THR A 325 33.46 -4.17 -1.85
N PRO A 326 32.20 -4.64 -1.76
CA PRO A 326 31.04 -3.78 -1.85
C PRO A 326 30.76 -3.12 -0.49
N LEU A 327 30.05 -2.00 -0.48
CA LEU A 327 29.42 -1.50 0.76
C LEU A 327 28.57 -2.60 1.41
N GLY A 328 27.85 -3.37 0.59
CA GLY A 328 27.09 -4.55 0.98
C GLY A 328 25.77 -4.24 1.66
N ALA A 329 24.91 -5.25 1.76
CA ALA A 329 23.70 -5.21 2.57
C ALA A 329 24.06 -5.02 4.05
N PRO A 330 23.48 -4.02 4.74
CA PRO A 330 23.83 -3.69 6.11
C PRO A 330 23.44 -4.81 7.07
N ASN A 331 24.35 -5.17 7.98
CA ASN A 331 24.09 -6.12 9.06
C ASN A 331 23.56 -5.43 10.34
N THR A 332 22.50 -4.63 10.17
CA THR A 332 21.85 -3.83 11.21
C THR A 332 21.48 -4.67 12.43
N ASN A 333 21.66 -4.10 13.64
CA ASN A 333 21.43 -4.78 14.92
C ASN A 333 22.25 -6.08 15.14
N ASN A 334 23.32 -6.28 14.37
CA ASN A 334 24.24 -7.39 14.53
C ASN A 334 25.68 -6.86 14.59
N PRO A 335 26.03 -6.11 15.65
CA PRO A 335 27.30 -5.41 15.72
C PRO A 335 28.46 -6.40 15.57
N ARG A 336 29.51 -5.98 14.87
CA ARG A 336 30.72 -6.75 14.50
C ARG A 336 30.52 -7.79 13.40
N LYS A 337 29.31 -7.96 12.85
CA LYS A 337 29.15 -8.68 11.57
C LYS A 337 29.35 -7.72 10.40
N ARG A 338 30.18 -8.14 9.43
CA ARG A 338 30.41 -7.40 8.19
C ARG A 338 29.15 -7.37 7.34
N ASN A 339 28.96 -6.32 6.56
CA ASN A 339 27.94 -6.31 5.51
C ASN A 339 28.18 -7.47 4.52
N PHE A 340 27.12 -7.86 3.82
CA PHE A 340 27.11 -9.07 3.01
C PHE A 340 26.49 -8.84 1.63
N THR A 341 26.72 -9.75 0.69
CA THR A 341 25.94 -9.77 -0.55
C THR A 341 24.85 -10.84 -0.44
N PRO A 342 23.59 -10.58 -0.84
CA PRO A 342 22.54 -11.59 -0.67
C PRO A 342 22.80 -12.86 -1.52
N ASN A 343 22.52 -14.01 -0.91
CA ASN A 343 22.87 -15.36 -1.39
C ASN A 343 21.93 -15.92 -2.48
N PHE A 344 21.72 -15.13 -3.53
CA PHE A 344 20.92 -15.50 -4.70
C PHE A 344 21.36 -14.67 -5.93
N PRO A 345 21.06 -15.12 -7.18
CA PRO A 345 21.48 -14.45 -8.40
C PRO A 345 21.04 -12.98 -8.47
N ALA A 346 21.76 -12.17 -9.25
CA ALA A 346 21.55 -10.73 -9.30
C ALA A 346 20.29 -10.34 -10.10
N TYR A 347 20.12 -10.87 -11.31
CA TYR A 347 19.14 -10.37 -12.27
C TYR A 347 17.76 -11.01 -12.14
N THR A 348 16.67 -10.29 -11.88
CA THR A 348 16.55 -8.84 -11.60
C THR A 348 16.63 -8.53 -10.11
N SER A 349 16.70 -7.25 -9.73
CA SER A 349 16.72 -6.82 -8.32
C SER A 349 15.37 -7.08 -7.65
N GLY A 350 15.37 -7.88 -6.58
CA GLY A 350 14.15 -8.16 -5.81
C GLY A 350 13.56 -6.88 -5.21
N HIS A 351 14.39 -6.00 -4.65
CA HIS A 351 13.97 -4.68 -4.16
C HIS A 351 13.29 -3.86 -5.25
N ALA A 352 13.90 -3.77 -6.43
CA ALA A 352 13.33 -3.02 -7.55
C ALA A 352 11.95 -3.57 -7.95
N THR A 353 11.80 -4.89 -8.04
CA THR A 353 10.52 -5.52 -8.40
C THR A 353 9.45 -5.37 -7.32
N PHE A 354 9.77 -5.61 -6.03
CA PHE A 354 8.81 -5.45 -4.94
C PHE A 354 8.39 -3.98 -4.76
N GLY A 355 9.35 -3.05 -4.77
CA GLY A 355 9.08 -1.63 -4.60
C GLY A 355 8.24 -1.08 -5.76
N ALA A 356 8.55 -1.46 -7.00
CA ALA A 356 7.74 -1.10 -8.15
C ALA A 356 6.32 -1.68 -8.08
N ALA A 357 6.16 -2.93 -7.64
CA ALA A 357 4.84 -3.51 -7.41
C ALA A 357 4.02 -2.70 -6.37
N LEU A 358 4.63 -2.32 -5.24
CA LEU A 358 3.99 -1.44 -4.26
C LEU A 358 3.57 -0.11 -4.90
N PHE A 359 4.55 0.62 -5.43
CA PHE A 359 4.35 2.00 -5.85
C PHE A 359 3.41 2.08 -7.05
N GLN A 360 3.41 1.09 -7.94
CA GLN A 360 2.43 1.01 -9.01
C GLN A 360 1.02 0.69 -8.48
N ILE A 361 0.84 -0.21 -7.51
CA ILE A 361 -0.48 -0.40 -6.89
C ILE A 361 -0.96 0.91 -6.25
N LEU A 362 -0.10 1.66 -5.55
CA LEU A 362 -0.47 2.96 -4.96
C LEU A 362 -0.86 3.97 -6.06
N LYS A 363 -0.09 4.06 -7.15
CA LYS A 363 -0.42 4.89 -8.33
C LYS A 363 -1.82 4.58 -8.86
N ARG A 364 -2.11 3.29 -9.08
CA ARG A 364 -3.38 2.81 -9.64
C ARG A 364 -4.54 2.95 -8.66
N PHE A 365 -4.29 2.77 -7.37
CA PHE A 365 -5.31 2.83 -6.33
C PHE A 365 -5.79 4.25 -6.04
N TYR A 366 -4.88 5.22 -5.98
CA TYR A 366 -5.22 6.63 -5.77
C TYR A 366 -5.37 7.44 -7.06
N ASP A 367 -5.21 6.79 -8.22
CA ASP A 367 -5.27 7.40 -9.55
C ASP A 367 -4.31 8.60 -9.72
N THR A 368 -3.14 8.53 -9.10
CA THR A 368 -2.11 9.58 -9.16
C THR A 368 -0.74 9.08 -8.76
N ASP A 369 0.30 9.65 -9.38
CA ASP A 369 1.70 9.40 -9.01
C ASP A 369 2.22 10.41 -7.96
N THR A 370 1.53 11.51 -7.73
CA THR A 370 2.08 12.70 -7.06
C THR A 370 1.55 12.92 -5.65
N ILE A 371 1.34 11.86 -4.87
CA ILE A 371 1.09 11.99 -3.43
C ILE A 371 2.43 12.16 -2.72
N PRO A 372 2.73 13.33 -2.14
CA PRO A 372 3.94 13.50 -1.36
C PRO A 372 3.82 12.76 -0.03
N PHE A 373 4.91 12.15 0.43
CA PHE A 373 4.97 11.47 1.72
C PHE A 373 6.36 11.56 2.32
N THR A 374 6.46 11.45 3.65
CA THR A 374 7.74 11.46 4.38
C THR A 374 7.86 10.23 5.25
N PHE A 375 8.78 9.32 4.93
CA PHE A 375 8.92 8.05 5.63
C PHE A 375 10.17 8.02 6.50
N VAL A 376 10.08 7.37 7.66
CA VAL A 376 11.25 7.05 8.51
C VAL A 376 11.54 5.56 8.39
N SER A 377 12.66 5.23 7.76
CA SER A 377 13.15 3.86 7.67
C SER A 377 13.60 3.35 9.04
N ASP A 378 13.31 2.09 9.37
CA ASP A 378 13.87 1.47 10.57
C ASP A 378 15.40 1.36 10.49
N GLU A 379 16.00 1.45 9.31
CA GLU A 379 17.46 1.55 9.16
C GLU A 379 17.99 2.89 9.71
N PHE A 380 17.15 3.92 9.84
CA PHE A 380 17.49 5.26 10.32
C PHE A 380 16.40 5.84 11.25
N ASN A 381 16.00 5.06 12.26
CA ASN A 381 14.94 5.45 13.20
C ASN A 381 15.45 6.05 14.52
N GLY A 382 16.76 6.31 14.65
CA GLY A 382 17.35 6.81 15.89
C GLY A 382 17.51 5.76 16.99
N GLN A 383 17.28 4.47 16.69
CA GLN A 383 17.31 3.38 17.70
C GLN A 383 18.19 2.21 17.27
N ASN A 384 18.13 1.82 15.99
CA ASN A 384 18.83 0.64 15.49
C ASN A 384 20.34 0.88 15.35
N LEU A 385 21.11 -0.20 15.53
CA LEU A 385 22.56 -0.15 15.59
C LEU A 385 23.19 -0.47 14.24
N ASP A 386 24.25 0.25 13.91
CA ASP A 386 25.12 -0.05 12.78
C ASP A 386 26.11 -1.18 13.10
N ALA A 387 26.87 -1.61 12.09
CA ALA A 387 27.84 -2.69 12.20
C ALA A 387 28.95 -2.41 13.23
N ASP A 388 29.30 -1.15 13.46
CA ASP A 388 30.27 -0.72 14.48
C ASP A 388 29.66 -0.60 15.89
N GLY A 389 28.35 -0.79 16.03
CA GLY A 389 27.60 -0.70 17.28
C GLY A 389 27.09 0.70 17.61
N THR A 390 27.30 1.69 16.74
CA THR A 390 26.74 3.04 16.91
C THR A 390 25.25 3.05 16.59
N VAL A 391 24.48 3.92 17.26
CA VAL A 391 23.07 4.13 16.94
C VAL A 391 22.98 4.95 15.65
N ARG A 392 22.26 4.45 14.65
CA ARG A 392 22.03 5.21 13.43
C ARG A 392 21.08 6.38 13.69
N PRO A 393 21.34 7.56 13.08
CA PRO A 393 20.54 8.74 13.31
C PRO A 393 19.09 8.56 12.85
N LEU A 394 18.18 9.37 13.40
CA LEU A 394 16.82 9.51 12.89
C LEU A 394 16.85 10.35 11.61
N LEU A 395 16.61 9.74 10.46
CA LEU A 395 16.60 10.42 9.15
C LEU A 395 15.25 10.22 8.42
N PRO A 396 14.28 11.13 8.61
CA PRO A 396 13.08 11.16 7.79
C PRO A 396 13.42 11.52 6.35
N ARG A 397 12.77 10.87 5.39
CA ARG A 397 13.01 11.12 3.97
C ARG A 397 11.71 11.37 3.21
N SER A 398 11.69 12.46 2.45
CA SER A 398 10.50 12.94 1.73
C SER A 398 10.57 12.65 0.24
N TYR A 399 9.41 12.40 -0.35
CA TYR A 399 9.23 12.14 -1.78
C TYR A 399 8.08 12.98 -2.29
N ASN A 400 8.19 13.42 -3.54
CA ASN A 400 7.14 14.15 -4.25
C ASN A 400 6.24 13.21 -5.08
N SER A 401 6.70 11.98 -5.35
CA SER A 401 5.95 11.00 -6.12
C SER A 401 6.30 9.56 -5.75
N PHE A 402 5.40 8.64 -6.09
CA PHE A 402 5.63 7.20 -5.97
C PHE A 402 6.72 6.73 -6.93
N SER A 403 6.77 7.27 -8.15
CA SER A 403 7.82 6.94 -9.13
C SER A 403 9.21 7.38 -8.67
N GLN A 404 9.34 8.55 -8.02
CA GLN A 404 10.60 8.95 -7.38
C GLN A 404 11.04 7.94 -6.31
N ALA A 405 10.10 7.50 -5.47
CA ALA A 405 10.41 6.53 -4.42
C ALA A 405 10.81 5.17 -4.97
N SER A 406 10.12 4.70 -6.02
CA SER A 406 10.41 3.44 -6.70
C SER A 406 11.78 3.44 -7.37
N ASP A 407 12.13 4.53 -8.06
CA ASP A 407 13.44 4.67 -8.70
C ASP A 407 14.57 4.65 -7.68
N GLU A 408 14.43 5.39 -6.58
CA GLU A 408 15.47 5.46 -5.57
C GLU A 408 15.62 4.14 -4.79
N ASN A 409 14.51 3.45 -4.51
CA ASN A 409 14.55 2.10 -3.98
C ASN A 409 15.36 1.16 -4.88
N GLY A 410 15.15 1.22 -6.19
CA GLY A 410 15.96 0.46 -7.15
C GLY A 410 17.44 0.88 -7.15
N GLN A 411 17.71 2.19 -7.16
CA GLN A 411 19.06 2.75 -7.17
C GLN A 411 19.86 2.43 -5.90
N SER A 412 19.18 2.31 -4.76
CA SER A 412 19.80 1.98 -3.46
C SER A 412 20.71 0.75 -3.54
N ARG A 413 20.34 -0.22 -4.38
CA ARG A 413 21.05 -1.50 -4.48
C ARG A 413 22.37 -1.39 -5.25
N ILE A 414 22.47 -0.41 -6.14
CA ILE A 414 23.71 -0.05 -6.84
C ILE A 414 24.65 0.65 -5.86
N TYR A 415 24.12 1.56 -5.03
CA TYR A 415 24.91 2.24 -4.00
C TYR A 415 25.44 1.28 -2.92
N LEU A 416 24.72 0.20 -2.63
CA LEU A 416 25.23 -0.90 -1.80
C LEU A 416 26.22 -1.82 -2.55
N GLY A 417 26.40 -1.68 -3.87
CA GLY A 417 27.31 -2.51 -4.66
C GLY A 417 26.85 -3.95 -4.86
N ILE A 418 25.55 -4.24 -4.76
CA ILE A 418 25.02 -5.63 -4.77
C ILE A 418 24.12 -5.95 -5.96
N HIS A 419 23.77 -4.98 -6.79
CA HIS A 419 22.99 -5.15 -8.00
C HIS A 419 23.52 -4.27 -9.13
N TRP A 420 23.33 -4.71 -10.38
CA TRP A 420 23.67 -3.94 -11.57
C TRP A 420 22.55 -2.96 -11.95
N GLN A 421 22.85 -1.95 -12.76
CA GLN A 421 21.85 -0.98 -13.20
C GLN A 421 20.71 -1.62 -14.01
N PHE A 422 21.01 -2.60 -14.86
CA PHE A 422 19.97 -3.34 -15.59
C PHE A 422 19.12 -4.24 -14.68
N ASP A 423 19.63 -4.66 -13.50
CA ASP A 423 18.82 -5.37 -12.50
C ASP A 423 17.71 -4.47 -11.94
N LYS A 424 18.03 -3.18 -11.70
CA LYS A 424 17.08 -2.14 -11.29
C LYS A 424 16.03 -1.93 -12.37
N VAL A 425 16.46 -1.59 -13.58
CA VAL A 425 15.55 -1.18 -14.67
C VAL A 425 14.54 -2.27 -15.00
N GLN A 426 15.01 -3.51 -15.16
CA GLN A 426 14.14 -4.63 -15.52
C GLN A 426 13.33 -5.13 -14.32
N GLY A 427 13.86 -4.95 -13.10
CA GLY A 427 13.11 -5.19 -11.87
C GLY A 427 11.90 -4.25 -11.74
N ILE A 428 12.09 -2.95 -11.96
CA ILE A 428 11.01 -1.95 -11.92
C ILE A 428 9.93 -2.30 -12.96
N ARG A 429 10.32 -2.50 -14.22
CA ARG A 429 9.37 -2.85 -15.30
C ARG A 429 8.53 -4.09 -14.99
N ALA A 430 9.17 -5.14 -14.45
CA ALA A 430 8.45 -6.36 -14.07
C ALA A 430 7.46 -6.10 -12.93
N GLY A 431 7.87 -5.34 -11.90
CA GLY A 431 6.99 -5.00 -10.78
C GLY A 431 5.78 -4.17 -11.20
N GLU A 432 5.97 -3.18 -12.09
CA GLU A 432 4.88 -2.35 -12.61
C GLU A 432 3.89 -3.19 -13.44
N ALA A 433 4.38 -4.03 -14.36
CA ALA A 433 3.54 -4.88 -15.18
C ALA A 433 2.70 -5.87 -14.35
N ILE A 434 3.27 -6.43 -13.28
CA ILE A 434 2.56 -7.32 -12.35
C ILE A 434 1.49 -6.54 -11.58
N ALA A 435 1.82 -5.37 -11.06
CA ALA A 435 0.86 -4.53 -10.33
C ALA A 435 -0.32 -4.10 -11.23
N ASP A 436 -0.06 -3.72 -12.48
CA ASP A 436 -1.11 -3.38 -13.44
C ASP A 436 -2.03 -4.57 -13.69
N PHE A 437 -1.46 -5.74 -13.95
CA PHE A 437 -2.24 -6.96 -14.14
C PHE A 437 -3.10 -7.30 -12.91
N VAL A 438 -2.55 -7.20 -11.69
CA VAL A 438 -3.27 -7.45 -10.45
C VAL A 438 -4.44 -6.49 -10.30
N PHE A 439 -4.20 -5.19 -10.47
CA PHE A 439 -5.21 -4.15 -10.30
C PHE A 439 -6.35 -4.27 -11.31
N ASP A 440 -6.04 -4.58 -12.56
CA ASP A 440 -7.01 -4.65 -13.66
C ASP A 440 -7.93 -5.88 -13.58
N ASN A 441 -7.51 -6.93 -12.85
CA ASN A 441 -8.15 -8.25 -12.91
C ASN A 441 -8.64 -8.80 -11.58
N PHE A 442 -8.25 -8.21 -10.44
CA PHE A 442 -8.61 -8.70 -9.11
C PHE A 442 -9.19 -7.59 -8.23
N LEU A 443 -10.05 -8.00 -7.29
CA LEU A 443 -10.67 -7.11 -6.30
C LEU A 443 -11.35 -5.90 -6.96
N ARG A 444 -12.05 -6.14 -8.06
CA ARG A 444 -12.69 -5.09 -8.84
C ARG A 444 -13.99 -4.65 -8.17
N PRO A 445 -14.38 -3.38 -8.30
CA PRO A 445 -15.71 -2.95 -7.90
C PRO A 445 -16.77 -3.87 -8.51
N THR A 446 -17.75 -4.31 -7.71
CA THR A 446 -18.92 -5.00 -8.23
C THR A 446 -19.79 -4.00 -9.02
N LYS A 447 -20.71 -4.48 -9.87
CA LYS A 447 -21.65 -3.59 -10.58
C LYS A 447 -22.51 -2.73 -9.63
N ASN A 448 -22.61 -3.11 -8.36
CA ASN A 448 -23.31 -2.36 -7.32
C ASN A 448 -22.44 -1.29 -6.64
N SER A 449 -21.12 -1.27 -6.86
CA SER A 449 -20.18 -0.30 -6.26
C SER A 449 -19.57 0.65 -7.29
N MET A 450 -20.33 0.97 -8.34
CA MET A 450 -19.93 2.01 -9.30
C MET A 450 -19.69 3.31 -8.51
N ASP A 451 -18.43 3.75 -8.44
CA ASP A 451 -18.10 5.08 -7.93
C ASP A 451 -18.65 6.10 -8.94
N ILE A 452 -19.91 6.47 -8.73
CA ILE A 452 -20.61 7.39 -9.62
C ILE A 452 -19.89 8.74 -9.70
N CYS A 453 -19.10 9.10 -8.69
CA CYS A 453 -18.40 10.38 -8.63
C CYS A 453 -17.26 10.49 -9.64
N SER A 454 -16.60 9.39 -10.00
CA SER A 454 -15.60 9.36 -11.09
C SER A 454 -16.18 9.23 -12.50
N VAL A 455 -17.49 8.97 -12.65
CA VAL A 455 -18.14 8.85 -13.97
C VAL A 455 -18.30 10.22 -14.65
N PRO A 456 -17.79 10.44 -15.88
CA PRO A 456 -18.05 11.66 -16.64
C PRO A 456 -19.50 11.70 -17.14
N ASN A 457 -20.08 12.89 -17.28
CA ASN A 457 -21.44 13.11 -17.82
C ASN A 457 -22.54 12.32 -17.08
N LYS A 458 -22.59 12.45 -15.74
CA LYS A 458 -23.64 11.83 -14.90
C LYS A 458 -25.04 12.24 -15.40
N PRO A 459 -26.01 11.31 -15.46
CA PRO A 459 -27.35 11.59 -15.94
C PRO A 459 -28.12 12.50 -14.98
N ILE A 460 -29.14 13.20 -15.50
CA ILE A 460 -30.14 13.87 -14.67
C ILE A 460 -31.08 12.80 -14.10
N LEU A 461 -31.24 12.75 -12.78
CA LEU A 461 -32.16 11.82 -12.12
C LEU A 461 -33.34 12.57 -11.46
N GLN A 462 -34.51 11.97 -11.52
CA GLN A 462 -35.75 12.48 -10.90
C GLN A 462 -36.72 11.33 -10.64
N VAL A 463 -37.89 11.61 -10.07
CA VAL A 463 -38.92 10.58 -9.86
C VAL A 463 -39.22 9.82 -11.16
N GLY A 464 -39.15 8.49 -11.09
CA GLY A 464 -39.32 7.59 -12.23
C GLY A 464 -38.02 7.15 -12.90
N SER A 465 -36.88 7.78 -12.61
CA SER A 465 -35.57 7.25 -12.98
C SER A 465 -35.32 5.89 -12.32
N THR A 466 -34.70 4.97 -13.06
CA THR A 466 -34.34 3.65 -12.54
C THR A 466 -32.93 3.22 -12.95
N GLY A 467 -32.40 2.17 -12.32
CA GLY A 467 -31.15 1.51 -12.69
C GLY A 467 -29.98 1.79 -11.72
N PRO A 468 -28.77 1.30 -12.06
CA PRO A 468 -27.62 1.27 -11.14
C PRO A 468 -27.13 2.65 -10.72
N VAL A 469 -27.36 3.69 -11.53
CA VAL A 469 -26.99 5.07 -11.18
C VAL A 469 -27.91 5.64 -10.09
N VAL A 470 -29.17 5.21 -10.05
CA VAL A 470 -30.10 5.57 -8.96
C VAL A 470 -29.70 4.88 -7.66
N ARG A 471 -29.25 3.62 -7.72
CA ARG A 471 -28.70 2.93 -6.56
C ARG A 471 -27.47 3.66 -6.01
N ALA A 472 -26.52 4.02 -6.88
CA ALA A 472 -25.33 4.76 -6.48
C ALA A 472 -25.66 6.15 -5.90
N LEU A 473 -26.66 6.86 -6.44
CA LEU A 473 -27.20 8.07 -5.82
C LEU A 473 -27.66 7.81 -4.39
N LYS A 474 -28.46 6.77 -4.18
CA LYS A 474 -29.02 6.44 -2.87
C LYS A 474 -27.94 6.03 -1.87
N ASP A 475 -26.90 5.35 -2.34
CA ASP A 475 -25.72 5.04 -1.53
C ASP A 475 -24.99 6.31 -1.12
N LEU A 476 -24.81 7.29 -2.02
CA LEU A 476 -24.25 8.60 -1.66
C LEU A 476 -25.12 9.34 -0.63
N LEU A 477 -26.44 9.35 -0.81
CA LEU A 477 -27.36 10.01 0.12
C LEU A 477 -27.36 9.34 1.50
N LEU A 478 -27.25 8.01 1.56
CA LEU A 478 -27.20 7.26 2.82
C LEU A 478 -25.90 7.53 3.59
N ASN A 479 -24.79 7.72 2.88
CA ASN A 479 -23.47 7.94 3.47
C ASN A 479 -23.11 9.42 3.66
N SER A 480 -23.97 10.35 3.21
CA SER A 480 -23.79 11.79 3.38
C SER A 480 -24.06 12.21 4.82
N GLU A 481 -23.16 13.00 5.41
CA GLU A 481 -23.38 13.62 6.72
C GLU A 481 -24.43 14.74 6.68
N ILE A 482 -24.79 15.21 5.47
CA ILE A 482 -25.68 16.35 5.22
C ILE A 482 -27.10 15.91 4.91
N ALA A 483 -27.28 14.82 4.15
CA ALA A 483 -28.58 14.44 3.59
C ALA A 483 -29.62 14.00 4.65
N ASP A 484 -29.17 13.63 5.86
CA ASP A 484 -29.99 13.10 6.96
C ASP A 484 -31.02 12.07 6.46
N ALA A 485 -30.53 11.04 5.78
CA ALA A 485 -31.35 10.00 5.15
C ALA A 485 -32.00 9.02 6.16
N GLY A 486 -31.99 9.33 7.47
CA GLY A 486 -32.48 8.51 8.58
C GLY A 486 -34.00 8.25 8.61
N VAL A 487 -34.67 8.34 7.46
CA VAL A 487 -36.10 8.01 7.30
C VAL A 487 -36.27 6.49 7.35
N SER A 488 -37.18 6.01 8.20
CA SER A 488 -37.55 4.59 8.21
C SER A 488 -38.05 4.14 6.82
N GLY A 489 -37.41 3.09 6.28
CA GLY A 489 -37.76 2.53 4.97
C GLY A 489 -37.25 3.33 3.77
N PHE A 490 -36.10 4.01 3.89
CA PHE A 490 -35.24 4.36 2.74
C PHE A 490 -34.40 3.14 2.37
N ASN A 491 -34.75 2.49 1.25
CA ASN A 491 -34.10 1.26 0.81
C ASN A 491 -33.20 1.53 -0.42
N ILE A 492 -32.05 0.85 -0.45
CA ILE A 492 -31.12 0.84 -1.58
C ILE A 492 -31.66 -0.11 -2.67
N ASP A 493 -32.61 0.40 -3.45
CA ASP A 493 -33.14 -0.21 -4.67
C ASP A 493 -32.82 0.65 -5.90
N ASP A 494 -33.11 0.14 -7.09
CA ASP A 494 -32.82 0.82 -8.35
C ASP A 494 -33.93 1.80 -8.78
N ILE A 495 -34.77 2.33 -7.86
CA ILE A 495 -35.96 3.13 -8.20
C ILE A 495 -35.94 4.50 -7.51
N PHE A 496 -35.94 5.58 -8.30
CA PHE A 496 -36.06 6.94 -7.78
C PHE A 496 -37.54 7.24 -7.53
N ASN A 497 -37.98 7.03 -6.29
CA ASN A 497 -39.37 7.23 -5.86
C ASN A 497 -39.55 8.55 -5.09
N ALA A 498 -40.77 8.86 -4.67
CA ALA A 498 -41.09 10.08 -3.91
C ALA A 498 -40.30 10.21 -2.59
N LYS A 499 -39.91 9.10 -1.96
CA LYS A 499 -39.03 9.15 -0.78
C LYS A 499 -37.61 9.59 -1.16
N THR A 500 -37.10 9.09 -2.27
CA THR A 500 -35.79 9.49 -2.81
C THR A 500 -35.77 10.97 -3.15
N GLU A 501 -36.84 11.45 -3.80
CA GLU A 501 -37.02 12.87 -4.08
C GLU A 501 -37.01 13.74 -2.81
N ALA A 502 -37.71 13.31 -1.75
CA ALA A 502 -37.74 14.03 -0.49
C ALA A 502 -36.35 14.15 0.16
N VAL A 503 -35.54 13.08 0.13
CA VAL A 503 -34.16 13.11 0.65
C VAL A 503 -33.26 14.01 -0.22
N VAL A 504 -33.41 13.94 -1.56
CA VAL A 504 -32.68 14.85 -2.47
C VAL A 504 -33.05 16.31 -2.20
N LYS A 505 -34.34 16.64 -2.03
CA LYS A 505 -34.77 18.01 -1.68
C LYS A 505 -34.17 18.49 -0.37
N ASN A 506 -34.15 17.63 0.64
CA ASN A 506 -33.52 17.95 1.92
C ASN A 506 -32.02 18.24 1.74
N PHE A 507 -31.30 17.34 1.06
CA PHE A 507 -29.89 17.54 0.75
C PHE A 507 -29.65 18.85 -0.02
N GLN A 508 -30.35 19.07 -1.13
CA GLN A 508 -30.24 20.28 -1.95
C GLN A 508 -30.44 21.55 -1.11
N CYS A 509 -31.46 21.56 -0.26
CA CYS A 509 -31.68 22.66 0.66
C CYS A 509 -30.53 22.87 1.63
N GLN A 510 -29.99 21.79 2.20
CA GLN A 510 -28.88 21.87 3.13
C GLN A 510 -27.62 22.44 2.47
N VAL A 511 -27.37 22.11 1.21
CA VAL A 511 -26.23 22.61 0.43
C VAL A 511 -26.50 23.92 -0.33
N PHE A 512 -27.60 24.63 -0.03
CA PHE A 512 -27.99 25.91 -0.63
C PHE A 512 -28.22 25.87 -2.16
N LEU A 513 -28.67 24.72 -2.66
CA LEU A 513 -29.18 24.55 -4.02
C LEU A 513 -30.71 24.68 -4.05
N THR A 514 -31.28 24.82 -5.25
CA THR A 514 -32.72 24.75 -5.45
C THR A 514 -33.22 23.35 -5.06
N ALA A 515 -34.17 23.28 -4.12
CA ALA A 515 -34.73 22.02 -3.61
C ALA A 515 -35.88 21.49 -4.50
N ASP A 516 -35.58 21.21 -5.76
CA ASP A 516 -36.56 20.71 -6.75
C ASP A 516 -36.65 19.17 -6.79
N GLY A 517 -35.73 18.45 -6.13
CA GLY A 517 -35.68 17.00 -6.11
C GLY A 517 -35.04 16.37 -7.35
N ILE A 518 -34.48 17.18 -8.24
CA ILE A 518 -33.83 16.75 -9.48
C ILE A 518 -32.32 16.71 -9.26
N VAL A 519 -31.71 15.55 -9.48
CA VAL A 519 -30.26 15.38 -9.35
C VAL A 519 -29.60 15.72 -10.67
N GLU A 520 -29.20 16.98 -10.80
CA GLU A 520 -28.49 17.55 -11.95
C GLU A 520 -26.98 17.74 -11.65
N PRO A 521 -26.15 18.21 -12.60
CA PRO A 521 -24.70 18.29 -12.40
C PRO A 521 -24.25 19.02 -11.12
N LYS A 522 -24.95 20.08 -10.70
CA LYS A 522 -24.65 20.79 -9.45
C LYS A 522 -24.97 19.95 -8.21
N THR A 523 -26.11 19.26 -8.20
CA THR A 523 -26.48 18.33 -7.11
C THR A 523 -25.50 17.18 -7.04
N TRP A 524 -25.10 16.61 -8.18
CA TRP A 524 -24.05 15.59 -8.23
C TRP A 524 -22.72 16.09 -7.68
N LYS A 525 -22.29 17.28 -8.09
CA LYS A 525 -21.05 17.89 -7.61
C LYS A 525 -21.06 18.10 -6.10
N ALA A 526 -22.19 18.57 -5.55
CA ALA A 526 -22.37 18.74 -4.11
C ALA A 526 -22.40 17.39 -3.36
N LEU A 527 -23.11 16.38 -3.88
CA LEU A 527 -23.19 15.04 -3.28
C LEU A 527 -21.82 14.36 -3.22
N CYS A 528 -21.08 14.41 -4.33
CA CYS A 528 -19.76 13.81 -4.41
C CYS A 528 -18.72 14.51 -3.52
N ALA A 529 -18.90 15.80 -3.25
CA ALA A 529 -18.05 16.54 -2.32
C ALA A 529 -18.54 16.49 -0.87
N ASP A 530 -19.74 15.95 -0.64
CA ASP A 530 -20.56 16.06 0.57
C ASP A 530 -20.48 17.45 1.23
N ASN A 531 -20.66 18.50 0.41
CA ASN A 531 -20.43 19.90 0.81
C ASN A 531 -21.12 20.86 -0.18
N PRO A 532 -21.55 22.06 0.24
CA PRO A 532 -21.87 23.14 -0.68
C PRO A 532 -20.78 23.42 -1.72
N VAL A 533 -21.20 23.72 -2.96
CA VAL A 533 -20.31 23.97 -4.09
C VAL A 533 -20.71 25.25 -4.82
N ASP A 534 -19.71 25.94 -5.38
CA ASP A 534 -19.88 27.15 -6.21
C ASP A 534 -20.61 28.31 -5.49
N LEU A 535 -20.51 28.39 -4.16
CA LEU A 535 -21.07 29.48 -3.36
C LEU A 535 -20.14 30.70 -3.30
N PRO A 536 -20.70 31.92 -3.36
CA PRO A 536 -19.91 33.15 -3.28
C PRO A 536 -19.40 33.41 -1.85
N ILE A 537 -18.38 34.26 -1.73
CA ILE A 537 -18.02 34.84 -0.44
C ILE A 537 -19.08 35.89 -0.07
N LEU A 538 -19.74 35.72 1.08
CA LEU A 538 -20.67 36.72 1.62
C LEU A 538 -20.02 37.49 2.77
N ARG A 539 -20.26 38.80 2.80
CA ARG A 539 -19.74 39.71 3.83
C ARG A 539 -20.64 40.93 3.93
N ARG A 540 -20.34 41.85 4.85
CA ARG A 540 -21.10 43.10 4.99
C ARG A 540 -21.26 43.81 3.64
N GLY A 541 -22.51 44.15 3.30
CA GLY A 541 -22.89 44.77 2.02
C GLY A 541 -23.30 43.79 0.93
N SER A 542 -23.13 42.48 1.11
CA SER A 542 -23.76 41.46 0.25
C SER A 542 -25.28 41.55 0.38
N ILE A 543 -26.00 41.36 -0.73
CA ILE A 543 -27.46 41.36 -0.78
C ILE A 543 -27.98 40.17 -1.60
N GLY A 544 -29.22 39.75 -1.34
CA GLY A 544 -29.96 38.80 -2.17
C GLY A 544 -30.38 37.53 -1.44
N GLU A 545 -30.91 36.56 -2.20
CA GLU A 545 -31.59 35.39 -1.65
C GLU A 545 -30.67 34.48 -0.83
N LEU A 546 -29.40 34.32 -1.22
CA LEU A 546 -28.43 33.53 -0.43
C LEU A 546 -28.20 34.15 0.95
N VAL A 547 -28.17 35.48 1.06
CA VAL A 547 -28.08 36.16 2.35
C VAL A 547 -29.34 35.88 3.17
N ALA A 548 -30.52 35.93 2.55
CA ALA A 548 -31.77 35.62 3.20
C ALA A 548 -31.83 34.17 3.71
N GLN A 549 -31.31 33.20 2.93
CA GLN A 549 -31.22 31.78 3.34
C GLN A 549 -30.29 31.59 4.54
N VAL A 550 -29.11 32.21 4.52
CA VAL A 550 -28.18 32.21 5.65
C VAL A 550 -28.84 32.82 6.88
N GLN A 551 -29.52 33.96 6.71
CA GLN A 551 -30.19 34.64 7.82
C GLN A 551 -31.24 33.74 8.47
N ARG A 552 -32.12 33.12 7.67
CA ARG A 552 -33.12 32.16 8.19
C ARG A 552 -32.47 30.99 8.92
N ARG A 553 -31.40 30.43 8.34
CA ARG A 553 -30.70 29.26 8.92
C ARG A 553 -30.06 29.59 10.25
N LEU A 554 -29.36 30.71 10.35
CA LEU A 554 -28.78 31.18 11.60
C LEU A 554 -29.86 31.48 12.64
N ASP A 555 -30.98 32.10 12.25
CA ASP A 555 -32.05 32.46 13.18
C ASP A 555 -32.71 31.24 13.84
N VAL A 556 -33.09 30.21 13.05
CA VAL A 556 -33.69 28.98 13.63
C VAL A 556 -32.72 28.13 14.44
N ASN A 557 -31.41 28.35 14.27
CA ASN A 557 -30.38 27.69 15.06
C ASN A 557 -29.89 28.57 16.23
N GLY A 558 -30.62 29.65 16.56
CA GLY A 558 -30.45 30.39 17.81
C GLY A 558 -29.55 31.63 17.76
N TYR A 559 -29.09 32.05 16.57
CA TYR A 559 -28.20 33.21 16.42
C TYR A 559 -28.94 34.57 16.29
N ALA A 560 -30.25 34.60 16.56
CA ALA A 560 -31.13 35.76 16.78
C ALA A 560 -30.88 36.98 15.86
N LEU A 561 -31.32 36.88 14.61
CA LEU A 561 -31.09 37.90 13.57
C LEU A 561 -32.23 38.92 13.44
N GLY A 562 -33.44 38.57 13.87
CA GLY A 562 -34.63 39.34 13.61
C GLY A 562 -35.16 39.11 12.19
N ALA A 563 -35.78 40.13 11.57
CA ALA A 563 -36.39 39.98 10.25
C ALA A 563 -35.34 39.63 9.17
N THR A 564 -35.62 38.59 8.39
CA THR A 564 -34.84 38.26 7.19
C THR A 564 -35.16 39.27 6.09
N ASP A 565 -34.17 40.08 5.73
CA ASP A 565 -34.29 41.14 4.72
C ASP A 565 -33.39 40.92 3.50
N GLY A 566 -32.57 39.87 3.52
CA GLY A 566 -31.61 39.57 2.46
C GLY A 566 -30.47 40.58 2.36
N ASN A 567 -30.25 41.41 3.38
CA ASN A 567 -29.14 42.37 3.45
C ASN A 567 -28.14 41.94 4.52
N PHE A 568 -26.88 41.73 4.11
CA PHE A 568 -25.81 41.36 5.02
C PHE A 568 -25.33 42.62 5.75
N GLY A 569 -26.09 43.04 6.76
CA GLY A 569 -25.79 44.19 7.61
C GLY A 569 -24.97 43.83 8.85
N ALA A 570 -24.83 44.80 9.76
CA ALA A 570 -24.06 44.62 11.00
C ALA A 570 -24.59 43.49 11.89
N LYS A 571 -25.92 43.26 11.90
CA LYS A 571 -26.53 42.14 12.65
C LYS A 571 -26.16 40.79 12.07
N THR A 572 -26.19 40.64 10.74
CA THR A 572 -25.79 39.40 10.06
C THR A 572 -24.33 39.07 10.30
N GLU A 573 -23.45 40.07 10.23
CA GLU A 573 -22.04 39.86 10.56
C GLU A 573 -21.81 39.43 12.00
N ALA A 574 -22.52 40.05 12.96
CA ALA A 574 -22.41 39.66 14.37
C ALA A 574 -22.86 38.20 14.60
N ALA A 575 -23.95 37.78 13.98
CA ALA A 575 -24.43 36.40 14.05
C ALA A 575 -23.46 35.42 13.40
N VAL A 576 -22.86 35.77 12.25
CA VAL A 576 -21.85 34.93 11.59
C VAL A 576 -20.60 34.79 12.47
N LYS A 577 -20.16 35.86 13.13
CA LYS A 577 -19.03 35.78 14.08
C LYS A 577 -19.34 34.89 15.28
N ALA A 578 -20.54 35.00 15.84
CA ALA A 578 -20.98 34.10 16.91
C ALA A 578 -21.00 32.63 16.45
N PHE A 579 -21.56 32.36 15.27
CA PHE A 579 -21.57 31.03 14.67
C PHE A 579 -20.16 30.48 14.40
N GLN A 580 -19.28 31.29 13.82
CA GLN A 580 -17.89 30.91 13.55
C GLN A 580 -17.17 30.54 14.85
N ASN A 581 -17.37 31.34 15.91
CA ASN A 581 -16.82 31.06 17.23
C ASN A 581 -17.34 29.72 17.78
N ASP A 582 -18.65 29.49 17.72
CA ASP A 582 -19.28 28.26 18.22
C ASP A 582 -18.86 27.00 17.44
N LYS A 583 -18.43 27.16 16.18
CA LYS A 583 -17.92 26.08 15.33
C LYS A 583 -16.39 26.00 15.28
N ASN A 584 -15.67 26.75 16.11
CA ASN A 584 -14.21 26.81 16.13
C ASN A 584 -13.59 27.15 14.75
N LEU A 585 -14.22 28.09 14.03
CA LEU A 585 -13.72 28.63 12.77
C LEU A 585 -13.03 29.98 12.98
N SER A 586 -12.35 30.49 11.93
CA SER A 586 -11.87 31.88 11.91
C SER A 586 -13.04 32.85 12.10
N VAL A 587 -12.96 33.71 13.12
CA VAL A 587 -14.03 34.64 13.52
C VAL A 587 -13.87 35.99 12.80
N ASP A 588 -14.02 35.98 11.49
CA ASP A 588 -13.85 37.15 10.62
C ASP A 588 -15.17 37.81 10.18
N GLY A 589 -16.31 37.15 10.40
CA GLY A 589 -17.63 37.59 9.96
C GLY A 589 -17.87 37.45 8.46
N ILE A 590 -17.02 36.70 7.76
CA ILE A 590 -17.10 36.43 6.32
C ILE A 590 -17.51 34.97 6.11
N ILE A 591 -18.51 34.76 5.25
CA ILE A 591 -18.92 33.40 4.88
C ILE A 591 -18.09 32.95 3.68
N GLY A 592 -16.98 32.29 3.98
CA GLY A 592 -16.14 31.56 3.02
C GLY A 592 -16.46 30.05 2.98
N PRO A 593 -15.68 29.26 2.23
CA PRO A 593 -15.93 27.83 2.04
C PRO A 593 -16.10 27.02 3.33
N GLN A 594 -15.28 27.29 4.35
CA GLN A 594 -15.38 26.59 5.65
C GLN A 594 -16.67 26.94 6.40
N THR A 595 -17.08 28.22 6.36
CA THR A 595 -18.32 28.67 6.99
C THR A 595 -19.55 28.11 6.26
N TRP A 596 -19.52 28.05 4.93
CA TRP A 596 -20.57 27.40 4.13
C TRP A 596 -20.77 25.93 4.50
N ASN A 597 -19.66 25.18 4.58
CA ASN A 597 -19.66 23.77 4.98
C ASN A 597 -20.19 23.58 6.41
N ALA A 598 -19.83 24.46 7.34
CA ALA A 598 -20.38 24.40 8.69
C ALA A 598 -21.88 24.73 8.73
N LEU A 599 -22.35 25.67 7.91
CA LEU A 599 -23.77 26.05 7.82
C LEU A 599 -24.64 24.95 7.21
N SER A 600 -24.12 24.13 6.29
CA SER A 600 -24.86 23.01 5.69
C SER A 600 -25.10 21.84 6.66
N ARG A 601 -24.39 21.81 7.79
CA ARG A 601 -24.60 20.82 8.86
C ARG A 601 -25.59 21.29 9.94
N LEU A 602 -26.11 22.51 9.83
CA LEU A 602 -27.16 22.98 10.73
C LEU A 602 -28.54 22.49 10.28
N ARG A 603 -29.55 22.62 11.15
CA ARG A 603 -30.93 22.39 10.74
C ARG A 603 -31.30 23.41 9.66
N GLY A 604 -31.62 22.92 8.46
CA GLY A 604 -32.05 23.74 7.33
C GLY A 604 -33.49 24.24 7.48
N VAL A 605 -33.77 25.40 6.87
CA VAL A 605 -35.13 25.88 6.61
C VAL A 605 -35.24 26.20 5.14
N CYS A 606 -36.12 25.44 4.52
CA CYS A 606 -36.63 25.50 3.17
C CYS A 606 -38.13 25.18 3.31
#